data_AF-A0A4D9DC54-F1
#
_entry.id   AF-A0A4D9DC54-F1
#
_cell.length_a   1.000
_cell.length_b   1.000
_cell.length_c   1.000
_cell.angle_alpha   90.00
_cell.angle_beta   90.00
_cell.angle_gamma   90.00
#
_symmetry.space_group_name_H-M   'P 1'
#
loop_
_entity.id
_entity.type
_entity.pdbx_description
1 polymer ?
#
loop_
_entity_poly.entity_id
_entity_poly.type
_entity_poly.pdbx_seq_one_letter_code
_entity_poly.pdbx_strand_id
1 'polypeptide(L)'
;MADDEIAPSSSSERGNCTGTCGENPHCNVLSWEQVRRLDRILSETIPIHGRGNFPTLEMQPRQIVKVVRSRLEEKCIGVRDVRLNGSAASHILHQDSGLGYKDLDLIFCADLKGEAEFQTVKDVVLDCLLDFLPDGVNKEKITPLTLKVNLHLSRHTAEGSSTL
;
A
#
# COMPACT_ATOMS: atom_id res chain seq x y z
N MET A 1 -13.95 -9.71 61.42
CA MET A 1 -15.26 -10.39 61.58
C MET A 1 -16.32 -9.32 61.41
N ALA A 2 -16.86 -9.05 60.22
CA ALA A 2 -16.93 -9.82 59.00
C ALA A 2 -16.45 -9.00 57.80
N ASP A 3 -15.84 -9.70 56.86
CA ASP A 3 -15.51 -9.25 55.50
C ASP A 3 -16.78 -9.26 54.65
N ASP A 4 -17.08 -8.16 53.97
CA ASP A 4 -18.06 -8.12 52.89
C ASP A 4 -17.33 -7.69 51.61
N GLU A 5 -17.01 -8.69 50.80
CA GLU A 5 -16.44 -8.57 49.46
C GLU A 5 -17.49 -7.96 48.51
N ILE A 6 -17.23 -6.76 47.99
CA ILE A 6 -17.96 -6.24 46.83
C ILE A 6 -17.12 -6.54 45.58
N ALA A 7 -17.58 -7.54 44.83
CA ALA A 7 -17.05 -7.89 43.52
C ALA A 7 -17.19 -6.72 42.52
N PRO A 8 -16.18 -6.42 41.67
CA PRO A 8 -16.37 -5.53 40.56
C PRO A 8 -17.08 -6.28 39.42
N SER A 9 -18.32 -5.88 39.16
CA SER A 9 -19.11 -6.33 38.01
C SER A 9 -18.41 -5.96 36.70
N SER A 10 -18.06 -6.98 35.92
CA SER A 10 -17.57 -6.90 34.56
C SER A 10 -18.68 -6.38 33.61
N SER A 11 -18.66 -5.08 33.30
CA SER A 11 -19.38 -4.55 32.14
C SER A 11 -18.44 -4.58 30.93
N SER A 12 -18.57 -5.66 30.17
CA SER A 12 -18.06 -5.81 28.81
C SER A 12 -18.66 -4.70 27.93
N GLU A 13 -17.96 -3.57 27.81
CA GLU A 13 -18.21 -2.59 26.77
C GLU A 13 -17.77 -3.20 25.43
N ARG A 14 -18.66 -3.99 24.83
CA ARG A 14 -18.63 -4.23 23.39
C ARG A 14 -18.91 -2.86 22.76
N GLY A 15 -17.84 -2.15 22.43
CA GLY A 15 -17.88 -1.00 21.55
C GLY A 15 -18.57 -1.41 20.25
N ASN A 16 -19.86 -1.12 20.16
CA ASN A 16 -20.65 -1.33 18.97
C ASN A 16 -20.23 -0.23 17.99
N CYS A 17 -19.24 -0.53 17.16
CA CYS A 17 -18.79 0.34 16.09
C CYS A 17 -19.83 0.35 14.97
N THR A 18 -21.00 0.94 15.21
CA THR A 18 -21.92 1.35 14.14
C THR A 18 -21.41 2.65 13.55
N GLY A 19 -20.24 2.57 12.90
CA GLY A 19 -19.84 3.56 11.92
C GLY A 19 -20.76 3.36 10.72
N THR A 20 -21.73 4.25 10.54
CA THR A 20 -22.52 4.33 9.30
C THR A 20 -21.56 4.62 8.15
N CYS A 21 -21.06 3.57 7.51
CA CYS A 21 -20.46 3.67 6.19
C CYS A 21 -21.58 4.18 5.28
N GLY A 22 -21.46 5.42 4.80
CA GLY A 22 -22.36 5.95 3.77
C GLY A 22 -22.41 4.94 2.64
N GLU A 23 -23.61 4.42 2.36
CA GLU A 23 -23.85 3.37 1.38
C GLU A 23 -23.51 3.91 0.00
N ASN A 24 -22.27 3.71 -0.42
CA ASN A 24 -21.89 3.82 -1.81
C ASN A 24 -22.35 2.50 -2.45
N PRO A 25 -23.34 2.49 -3.35
CA PRO A 25 -23.97 1.26 -3.89
C PRO A 25 -23.01 0.37 -4.73
N HIS A 26 -21.72 0.72 -4.77
CA HIS A 26 -20.66 0.02 -5.48
C HIS A 26 -19.61 -0.62 -4.56
N CYS A 27 -19.83 -0.63 -3.24
CA CYS A 27 -18.90 -1.22 -2.28
C CYS A 27 -19.39 -2.59 -1.80
N ASN A 28 -18.64 -3.65 -2.14
CA ASN A 28 -18.85 -5.00 -1.60
C ASN A 28 -17.77 -5.34 -0.58
N VAL A 29 -18.14 -6.05 0.48
CA VAL A 29 -17.20 -6.59 1.47
C VAL A 29 -16.62 -7.90 0.96
N LEU A 30 -15.30 -8.05 1.04
CA LEU A 30 -14.62 -9.28 0.64
C LEU A 30 -15.02 -10.44 1.55
N SER A 31 -15.25 -11.61 0.97
CA SER A 31 -15.41 -12.85 1.73
C SER A 31 -14.10 -13.23 2.43
N TRP A 32 -14.17 -14.07 3.46
CA TRP A 32 -12.96 -14.53 4.16
C TRP A 32 -11.93 -15.19 3.24
N GLU A 33 -12.38 -15.95 2.25
CA GLU A 33 -11.48 -16.56 1.25
C GLU A 33 -10.76 -15.50 0.41
N GLN A 34 -11.47 -14.45 0.00
CA GLN A 34 -10.90 -13.33 -0.74
C GLN A 34 -9.92 -12.54 0.13
N VAL A 35 -10.24 -12.31 1.41
CA VAL A 35 -9.32 -11.68 2.38
C VAL A 35 -8.05 -12.51 2.55
N ARG A 36 -8.15 -13.83 2.66
CA ARG A 36 -6.99 -14.73 2.76
C ARG A 36 -6.11 -14.69 1.51
N ARG A 37 -6.71 -14.59 0.32
CA ARG A 37 -5.96 -14.42 -0.95
C ARG A 37 -5.25 -13.07 -0.99
N LEU A 38 -5.93 -12.00 -0.61
CA LEU A 38 -5.33 -10.67 -0.50
C LEU A 38 -4.16 -10.67 0.49
N ASP A 39 -4.35 -11.24 1.67
CA ASP A 39 -3.32 -11.34 2.71
C ASP A 39 -2.08 -12.07 2.20
N ARG A 40 -2.28 -13.17 1.46
CA ARG A 40 -1.20 -13.91 0.81
C ARG A 40 -0.45 -13.05 -0.21
N ILE A 41 -1.15 -12.42 -1.16
CA ILE A 41 -0.52 -11.56 -2.18
C ILE A 41 0.27 -10.41 -1.54
N LEU A 42 -0.25 -9.81 -0.47
CA LEU A 42 0.43 -8.71 0.21
C LEU A 42 1.63 -9.17 1.06
N SER A 43 1.66 -10.43 1.48
CA SER A 43 2.71 -10.99 2.36
C SER A 43 3.77 -11.79 1.61
N GLU A 44 3.47 -12.25 0.40
CA GLU A 44 4.43 -12.90 -0.47
C GLU A 44 5.49 -11.90 -0.96
N THR A 45 6.74 -12.34 -0.96
CA THR A 45 7.85 -11.58 -1.52
C THR A 45 7.79 -11.69 -3.05
N ILE A 46 7.65 -10.55 -3.73
CA ILE A 46 7.64 -10.46 -5.18
C ILE A 46 8.98 -9.94 -5.71
N PRO A 47 9.53 -10.55 -6.79
CA PRO A 47 10.72 -10.04 -7.45
C PRO A 47 10.38 -8.88 -8.38
N ILE A 48 10.97 -7.70 -8.16
CA ILE A 48 10.95 -6.59 -9.11
C ILE A 48 12.27 -6.59 -9.87
N HIS A 49 12.19 -6.98 -11.14
CA HIS A 49 13.36 -7.11 -11.99
C HIS A 49 13.86 -5.73 -12.42
N GLY A 50 15.13 -5.47 -12.14
CA GLY A 50 15.85 -4.35 -12.72
C GLY A 50 16.17 -4.56 -14.19
N ARG A 51 16.28 -3.47 -14.95
CA ARG A 51 16.77 -3.51 -16.34
C ARG A 51 18.29 -3.71 -16.38
N GLY A 52 18.76 -4.58 -17.27
CA GLY A 52 20.20 -4.81 -17.49
C GLY A 52 20.86 -5.50 -16.30
N ASN A 53 21.97 -4.94 -15.81
CA ASN A 53 22.71 -5.47 -14.64
C ASN A 53 22.16 -4.99 -13.30
N PHE A 54 21.01 -4.33 -13.29
CA PHE A 54 20.40 -3.84 -12.05
C PHE A 54 19.85 -5.03 -11.25
N PRO A 55 20.11 -5.12 -9.92
CA PRO A 55 19.68 -6.25 -9.12
C PRO A 55 18.16 -6.38 -9.11
N THR A 56 17.69 -7.62 -8.98
CA THR A 56 16.27 -7.88 -8.69
C THR A 56 16.01 -7.51 -7.25
N LEU A 57 15.00 -6.67 -7.02
CA LEU A 57 14.55 -6.32 -5.69
C LEU A 57 13.57 -7.38 -5.20
N GLU A 58 13.74 -7.84 -3.97
CA GLU A 58 12.80 -8.75 -3.33
C GLU A 58 11.98 -7.96 -2.32
N MET A 59 10.68 -7.78 -2.57
CA MET A 59 9.85 -6.94 -1.71
C MET A 59 8.47 -7.51 -1.46
N GLN A 60 7.95 -7.27 -0.26
CA GLN A 60 6.57 -7.59 0.09
C GLN A 60 5.70 -6.35 -0.14
N PRO A 61 4.58 -6.44 -0.89
CA PRO A 61 3.71 -5.30 -1.13
C PRO A 61 3.24 -4.63 0.17
N ARG A 62 2.99 -5.42 1.22
CA ARG A 62 2.65 -4.90 2.56
C ARG A 62 3.73 -3.98 3.13
N GLN A 63 5.00 -4.29 2.90
CA GLN A 63 6.11 -3.47 3.40
C GLN A 63 6.21 -2.17 2.61
N ILE A 64 6.04 -2.21 1.28
CA ILE A 64 6.00 -1.00 0.44
C ILE A 64 4.91 -0.06 0.95
N VAL A 65 3.69 -0.57 1.14
CA VAL A 65 2.55 0.23 1.63
C VAL A 65 2.87 0.85 2.99
N LYS A 66 3.43 0.08 3.93
CA LYS A 66 3.78 0.59 5.27
C LYS A 66 4.84 1.68 5.23
N VAL A 67 5.95 1.44 4.53
CA VAL A 67 7.09 2.37 4.51
C VAL A 67 6.73 3.64 3.74
N VAL A 68 6.12 3.52 2.55
CA VAL A 68 5.71 4.68 1.75
C VAL A 68 4.70 5.52 2.53
N ARG A 69 3.70 4.89 3.17
CA ARG A 69 2.72 5.63 3.98
C ARG A 69 3.38 6.37 5.14
N SER A 70 4.23 5.70 5.92
CA SER A 70 4.94 6.32 7.06
C SER A 70 5.73 7.54 6.62
N ARG A 71 6.50 7.42 5.52
CA ARG A 71 7.34 8.50 5.02
C ARG A 71 6.56 9.66 4.43
N LEU A 72 5.43 9.40 3.78
CA LEU A 72 4.54 10.46 3.31
C LEU A 72 3.95 11.23 4.50
N GLU A 73 3.52 10.52 5.55
CA GLU A 73 3.00 11.14 6.78
C GLU A 73 4.07 11.98 7.50
N GLU A 74 5.33 11.51 7.56
CA GLU A 74 6.48 12.28 8.07
C GLU A 74 6.77 13.57 7.27
N LYS A 75 6.40 13.60 5.99
CA LYS A 75 6.50 14.78 5.12
C LYS A 75 5.23 15.64 5.12
N CYS A 76 4.31 15.40 6.06
CA CYS A 76 3.02 16.09 6.16
C CYS A 76 2.10 15.88 4.94
N ILE A 77 2.26 14.78 4.21
CA ILE A 77 1.40 14.37 3.11
C ILE A 77 0.46 13.28 3.63
N GLY A 78 -0.81 13.63 3.85
CA GLY A 78 -1.82 12.69 4.30
C GLY A 78 -2.14 11.64 3.25
N VAL A 79 -2.20 10.37 3.66
CA VAL A 79 -2.66 9.25 2.81
C VAL A 79 -4.02 8.77 3.33
N ARG A 80 -5.08 9.05 2.58
CA ARG A 80 -6.47 8.74 2.97
C ARG A 80 -6.72 7.23 2.93
N ASP A 81 -6.32 6.59 1.84
CA ASP A 81 -6.45 5.15 1.65
C ASP A 81 -5.43 4.62 0.63
N VAL A 82 -5.22 3.30 0.63
CA VAL A 82 -4.37 2.60 -0.35
C VAL A 82 -5.20 1.48 -0.96
N ARG A 83 -5.25 1.44 -2.29
CA ARG A 83 -6.07 0.47 -3.05
C ARG A 83 -5.18 -0.42 -3.89
N LEU A 84 -5.54 -1.70 -3.96
CA LEU A 84 -5.01 -2.62 -4.95
C LEU A 84 -5.92 -2.59 -6.19
N ASN A 85 -5.32 -2.42 -7.36
CA ASN A 85 -6.02 -2.40 -8.63
C ASN A 85 -5.44 -3.44 -9.61
N GLY A 86 -5.94 -3.43 -10.84
CA GLY A 86 -5.43 -4.22 -11.94
C GLY A 86 -5.82 -5.69 -11.88
N SER A 87 -5.08 -6.50 -12.62
CA SER A 87 -5.33 -7.94 -12.73
C SER A 87 -5.26 -8.67 -11.38
N ALA A 88 -4.46 -8.17 -10.44
CA ALA A 88 -4.33 -8.72 -9.09
C ALA A 88 -5.63 -8.59 -8.27
N ALA A 89 -6.32 -7.45 -8.38
CA ALA A 89 -7.61 -7.26 -7.72
C ALA A 89 -8.65 -8.26 -8.26
N SER A 90 -8.72 -8.42 -9.58
CA SER A 90 -9.61 -9.41 -10.21
C SER A 90 -9.29 -10.85 -9.80
N HIS A 91 -8.01 -11.20 -9.67
CA HIS A 91 -7.56 -12.52 -9.23
C HIS A 91 -7.95 -12.84 -7.78
N ILE A 92 -7.98 -11.83 -6.90
CA ILE A 92 -8.48 -12.00 -5.53
C ILE A 92 -9.96 -12.34 -5.53
N LEU A 93 -10.74 -11.63 -6.35
CA LEU A 93 -12.18 -11.80 -6.43
C LEU A 93 -12.57 -13.15 -7.03
N HIS A 94 -11.86 -13.62 -8.07
CA HIS A 94 -12.14 -14.84 -8.81
C HIS A 94 -10.88 -15.72 -8.94
N GLN A 95 -10.86 -16.87 -8.26
CA GLN A 95 -9.68 -17.75 -8.19
C GLN A 95 -9.30 -18.37 -9.54
N ASP A 96 -10.29 -18.64 -10.40
CA ASP A 96 -10.15 -19.30 -11.70
C ASP A 96 -10.40 -18.34 -12.87
N SER A 97 -9.96 -17.09 -12.77
CA SER A 97 -10.06 -16.15 -13.90
C SER A 97 -9.29 -16.63 -15.15
N GLY A 98 -8.45 -17.67 -15.07
CA GLY A 98 -7.54 -18.12 -16.14
C GLY A 98 -6.44 -17.10 -16.49
N LEU A 99 -6.57 -15.90 -15.95
CA LEU A 99 -5.71 -14.75 -16.08
C LEU A 99 -4.98 -14.65 -14.74
N GLY A 100 -3.73 -15.14 -14.68
CA GLY A 100 -2.84 -14.77 -13.58
C GLY A 100 -2.68 -13.24 -13.52
N TYR A 101 -2.07 -12.74 -12.46
CA TYR A 101 -1.70 -11.33 -12.40
C TYR A 101 -0.23 -11.16 -12.74
N LYS A 102 0.08 -10.19 -13.60
CA LYS A 102 1.45 -9.92 -14.05
C LYS A 102 2.09 -8.78 -13.25
N ASP A 103 1.27 -7.79 -12.92
CA ASP A 103 1.69 -6.55 -12.28
C ASP A 103 0.82 -6.30 -11.03
N LEU A 104 1.39 -5.62 -10.03
CA LEU A 104 0.68 -5.17 -8.83
C LEU A 104 0.51 -3.65 -8.87
N ASP A 105 -0.74 -3.21 -9.06
CA ASP A 105 -1.07 -1.78 -9.08
C ASP A 105 -1.50 -1.32 -7.70
N LEU A 106 -0.64 -0.60 -7.00
CA LEU A 106 -0.95 0.04 -5.73
C LEU A 106 -1.26 1.52 -5.96
N ILE A 107 -2.45 1.96 -5.54
CA ILE A 107 -2.91 3.35 -5.66
C ILE A 107 -2.93 3.96 -4.27
N PHE A 108 -2.11 4.99 -4.06
CA PHE A 108 -2.08 5.77 -2.83
C PHE A 108 -2.94 7.03 -3.01
N CYS A 109 -4.05 7.12 -2.29
CA CYS A 109 -4.91 8.30 -2.29
C CYS A 109 -4.35 9.36 -1.34
N ALA A 110 -3.33 10.08 -1.80
CA ALA A 110 -2.65 11.13 -1.05
C ALA A 110 -3.27 12.54 -1.25
N ASP A 111 -3.14 13.39 -0.24
CA ASP A 111 -3.51 14.81 -0.27
C ASP A 111 -2.38 15.64 -0.90
N LEU A 112 -2.42 15.82 -2.22
CA LEU A 112 -1.43 16.60 -2.96
C LEU A 112 -1.96 18.01 -3.22
N LYS A 113 -1.24 19.04 -2.74
CA LYS A 113 -1.63 20.45 -2.89
C LYS A 113 -0.97 21.12 -4.10
N GLY A 114 0.12 20.56 -4.62
CA GLY A 114 0.80 21.05 -5.82
C GLY A 114 1.99 20.18 -6.25
N GLU A 115 2.81 20.73 -7.14
CA GLU A 115 3.95 20.01 -7.74
C GLU A 115 5.06 19.70 -6.71
N ALA A 116 5.18 20.49 -5.64
CA ALA A 116 6.17 20.26 -4.58
C ALA A 116 5.88 18.97 -3.80
N GLU A 117 4.63 18.73 -3.43
CA GLU A 117 4.21 17.47 -2.81
C GLU A 117 4.39 16.31 -3.79
N PHE A 118 4.11 16.52 -5.08
CA PHE A 118 4.33 15.49 -6.09
C PHE A 118 5.81 15.10 -6.22
N GLN A 119 6.73 16.07 -6.16
CA GLN A 119 8.15 15.78 -6.13
C GLN A 119 8.56 15.05 -4.85
N THR A 120 8.01 15.47 -3.71
CA THR A 120 8.24 14.81 -2.42
C THR A 120 7.78 13.34 -2.44
N VAL A 121 6.63 13.04 -3.04
CA VAL A 121 6.14 11.65 -3.20
C VAL A 121 7.13 10.83 -4.02
N LYS A 122 7.64 11.37 -5.14
CA LYS A 122 8.63 10.65 -5.96
C LYS A 122 9.89 10.36 -5.15
N ASP A 123 10.41 11.34 -4.44
CA ASP A 123 11.64 11.20 -3.66
C ASP A 123 11.44 10.13 -2.57
N VAL A 124 10.31 10.17 -1.86
CA VAL A 124 9.94 9.14 -0.88
C VAL A 124 9.88 7.75 -1.51
N VAL A 125 9.23 7.59 -2.66
CA VAL A 125 9.13 6.28 -3.33
C VAL A 125 10.50 5.78 -3.77
N LEU A 126 11.34 6.66 -4.32
CA LEU A 126 12.69 6.30 -4.76
C LEU A 126 13.58 5.92 -3.58
N ASP A 127 13.51 6.66 -2.47
CA ASP A 127 14.21 6.33 -1.23
C ASP A 127 13.75 4.98 -0.67
N CYS A 128 12.44 4.70 -0.69
CA CYS A 128 11.93 3.37 -0.29
C CYS A 128 12.54 2.26 -1.16
N LEU A 129 12.64 2.45 -2.47
CA LEU A 129 13.22 1.46 -3.38
C LEU A 129 14.71 1.24 -3.13
N LEU A 130 15.45 2.27 -2.69
CA LEU A 130 16.85 2.13 -2.27
C LEU A 130 16.99 1.24 -1.03
N ASP A 131 16.03 1.30 -0.11
CA ASP A 131 16.06 0.48 1.11
C ASP A 131 15.89 -1.00 0.80
N PHE A 132 15.11 -1.34 -0.23
CA PHE A 132 14.86 -2.72 -0.67
C PHE A 132 15.97 -3.31 -1.56
N LEU A 133 17.05 -2.58 -1.84
CA LEU A 133 18.20 -3.13 -2.55
C LEU A 133 18.90 -4.20 -1.69
N PRO A 134 19.33 -5.32 -2.30
CA PRO A 134 19.98 -6.41 -1.58
C PRO A 134 21.33 -6.01 -0.97
N ASP A 135 21.70 -6.71 0.10
CA ASP A 135 22.98 -6.52 0.79
C ASP A 135 24.15 -6.79 -0.17
N GLY A 136 25.02 -5.79 -0.35
CA GLY A 136 26.13 -5.83 -1.32
C GLY A 136 26.00 -4.84 -2.47
N VAL A 137 24.84 -4.19 -2.61
CA VAL A 137 24.67 -3.07 -3.53
C VAL A 137 25.15 -1.78 -2.87
N ASN A 138 26.07 -1.06 -3.53
CA ASN A 138 26.51 0.24 -3.04
C ASN A 138 25.42 1.30 -3.29
N LYS A 139 24.58 1.52 -2.27
CA LYS A 139 23.44 2.46 -2.31
C LYS A 139 23.89 3.91 -2.58
N GLU A 140 25.09 4.30 -2.16
CA GLU A 140 25.63 5.66 -2.37
C GLU A 140 25.92 5.95 -3.85
N LYS A 141 26.16 4.91 -4.67
CA LYS A 141 26.38 5.05 -6.11
C LYS A 141 25.10 5.03 -6.93
N ILE A 142 23.95 4.71 -6.33
CA ILE A 142 22.67 4.61 -7.03
C ILE A 142 21.88 5.89 -6.83
N THR A 143 21.65 6.59 -7.93
CA THR A 143 20.83 7.80 -7.92
C THR A 143 19.35 7.46 -8.07
N PRO A 144 18.43 8.32 -7.57
CA PRO A 144 16.99 8.18 -7.81
C PRO A 144 16.62 8.08 -9.31
N LEU A 145 17.40 8.73 -10.19
CA LEU A 145 17.23 8.65 -11.64
C LEU A 145 17.53 7.24 -12.18
N THR A 146 18.57 6.59 -11.65
CA THR A 146 18.96 5.21 -12.00
C THR A 146 17.84 4.23 -11.64
N LEU A 147 17.20 4.39 -10.48
CA LEU A 147 16.04 3.57 -10.09
C LEU A 147 14.86 3.74 -11.04
N LYS A 148 14.50 5.00 -11.35
CA LYS A 148 13.36 5.30 -12.22
C LYS A 148 13.48 4.64 -13.60
N VAL A 149 14.68 4.70 -14.19
CA VAL A 149 14.94 4.16 -15.53
C VAL A 149 15.02 2.62 -15.52
N ASN A 150 15.54 2.02 -14.45
CA ASN A 150 15.76 0.58 -14.39
C ASN A 150 14.57 -0.22 -13.86
N LEU A 151 13.63 0.39 -13.14
CA LEU A 151 12.47 -0.30 -12.54
C LEU A 151 11.13 -0.03 -13.26
N HIS A 152 11.16 0.59 -14.45
CA HIS A 152 9.96 0.90 -15.27
C HIS A 152 8.82 1.57 -14.49
N LEU A 153 9.15 2.57 -13.66
CA LEU A 153 8.16 3.36 -12.93
C LEU A 153 7.47 4.35 -13.88
N SER A 154 6.21 4.08 -14.22
CA SER A 154 5.38 4.93 -15.09
C SER A 154 4.65 6.01 -14.28
N ARG A 155 4.68 7.26 -14.77
CA ARG A 155 3.89 8.37 -14.23
C ARG A 155 2.56 8.44 -14.99
N HIS A 156 1.45 8.34 -14.26
CA HIS A 156 0.14 8.79 -14.74
C HIS A 156 -0.36 9.91 -13.84
N THR A 157 -0.57 11.10 -14.40
CA THR A 157 -1.29 12.19 -13.73
C THR A 157 -2.69 12.25 -14.29
N ALA A 158 -3.69 11.97 -13.46
CA ALA A 158 -5.07 12.29 -13.78
C ALA A 158 -5.25 13.80 -13.53
N GLU A 159 -5.31 14.59 -14.59
CA GLU A 159 -5.73 15.98 -14.47
C GLU A 159 -7.21 15.98 -14.11
N GLY A 160 -7.52 16.33 -12.86
CA GLY A 160 -8.88 16.63 -12.47
C GLY A 160 -9.34 17.84 -13.28
N SER A 161 -10.23 17.64 -14.25
CA SER A 161 -10.94 18.73 -14.89
C SER A 161 -11.72 19.48 -13.83
N SER A 162 -11.15 20.57 -13.33
CA SER A 162 -11.91 21.60 -12.65
C SER A 162 -12.71 22.32 -13.73
N THR A 163 -13.90 21.81 -14.05
CA THR A 163 -14.90 22.56 -14.78
C THR A 163 -15.36 23.71 -13.87
N LEU A 164 -14.92 24.92 -14.20
CA LEU A 164 -15.62 26.15 -13.85
C LEU A 164 -16.82 26.32 -14.78
#